data_AF-A0A7G9W5P4-F1
#
_entry.id   AF-A0A7G9W5P4-F1
#
_cell.length_a   1.000
_cell.length_b   1.000
_cell.length_c   1.000
_cell.angle_alpha   90.00
_cell.angle_beta   90.00
_cell.angle_gamma   90.00
#
_symmetry.space_group_name_H-M   'P 1'
#
loop_
_entity.id
_entity.type
_entity.pdbx_description
1 polymer ?
#
loop_
_entity_poly.entity_id
_entity_poly.type
_entity_poly.pdbx_seq_one_letter_code
_entity_poly.pdbx_strand_id
1 'polypeptide(L)'
;MKVGSGNKIPSVHVYCHQQVDSSLICDILFGIEEEGVPYHTDIRESSSALDLACFASEESQLGVGIGIGEEGDVILHYLKLNSDQPLFKSKISDHKTTLRALGANGARLVKGLPFKDLDKEREEQIPLEDKGHNNVSDAEIELIKNKVIEVLIALNLNKSDKREV
;
A
#
# COMPACT_ATOMS: atom_id res chain seq x y z
N MET A 1 2.64 1.73 45.02
CA MET A 1 3.31 2.63 44.05
C MET A 1 3.05 2.10 42.66
N LYS A 2 2.25 2.79 41.83
CA LYS A 2 2.18 2.49 40.40
C LYS A 2 3.41 3.15 39.76
N VAL A 3 4.37 2.33 39.37
CA VAL A 3 5.52 2.76 38.57
C VAL A 3 4.95 3.30 37.25
N GLY A 4 5.26 4.55 36.93
CA GLY A 4 4.76 5.21 35.72
C GLY A 4 5.12 4.39 34.49
N SER A 5 4.10 3.96 33.74
CA SER A 5 4.27 3.38 32.42
C SER A 5 5.04 4.38 31.57
N GLY A 6 6.26 4.00 31.13
CA GLY A 6 7.02 4.81 30.18
C GLY A 6 6.08 5.20 29.03
N ASN A 7 6.06 6.50 28.70
CA ASN A 7 5.07 7.10 27.83
C ASN A 7 5.09 6.36 26.47
N LYS A 8 4.17 5.40 26.25
CA LYS A 8 4.07 4.66 24.99
C LYS A 8 3.74 5.69 23.90
N ILE A 9 4.54 5.72 22.85
CA ILE A 9 4.32 6.59 21.69
C ILE A 9 2.93 6.27 21.13
N PRO A 10 2.02 7.26 21.00
CA PRO A 10 0.73 7.04 20.36
C PRO A 10 0.93 6.53 18.93
N SER A 11 0.34 5.38 18.60
CA SER A 11 0.58 4.67 17.35
C SER A 11 -0.69 4.01 16.81
N VAL A 12 -0.75 3.82 15.50
CA VAL A 12 -1.74 2.94 14.86
C VAL A 12 -1.37 1.50 15.19
N HIS A 13 -2.33 0.70 15.65
CA HIS A 13 -2.06 -0.72 15.93
C HIS A 13 -2.44 -1.58 14.72
N VAL A 14 -1.60 -2.56 14.41
CA VAL A 14 -1.78 -3.50 13.29
C VAL A 14 -1.65 -4.91 13.83
N TYR A 15 -2.76 -5.64 13.95
CA TYR A 15 -2.78 -7.00 14.47
C TYR A 15 -3.01 -8.00 13.35
N CYS A 16 -2.21 -9.06 13.31
CA CYS A 16 -2.36 -10.14 12.34
C CYS A 16 -2.53 -11.49 13.03
N HIS A 17 -3.29 -12.37 12.38
CA HIS A 17 -3.35 -13.77 12.77
C HIS A 17 -1.97 -14.43 12.60
N GLN A 18 -1.62 -15.34 13.51
CA GLN A 18 -0.30 -16.00 13.56
C GLN A 18 0.13 -16.74 12.29
N GLN A 19 -0.83 -17.15 11.44
CA GLN A 19 -0.56 -17.86 10.20
C GLN A 19 -0.31 -16.93 9.00
N VAL A 20 -0.54 -15.62 9.17
CA VAL A 20 -0.31 -14.63 8.11
C VAL A 20 1.18 -14.31 8.06
N ASP A 21 1.78 -14.47 6.87
CA ASP A 21 3.17 -14.09 6.66
C ASP A 21 3.36 -12.57 6.84
N SER A 22 4.24 -12.20 7.77
CA SER A 22 4.65 -10.82 8.05
C SER A 22 5.14 -10.06 6.80
N SER A 23 5.67 -10.75 5.78
CA SER A 23 6.10 -10.11 4.54
C SER A 23 4.94 -9.45 3.78
N LEU A 24 3.72 -9.98 3.94
CA LEU A 24 2.53 -9.52 3.23
C LEU A 24 1.95 -8.22 3.79
N ILE A 25 2.25 -7.89 5.05
CA ILE A 25 1.75 -6.67 5.68
C ILE A 25 2.65 -5.45 5.43
N CYS A 26 3.83 -5.63 4.81
CA CYS A 26 4.81 -4.56 4.62
C CYS A 26 4.23 -3.32 3.95
N ASP A 27 3.44 -3.48 2.87
CA ASP A 27 2.85 -2.34 2.18
C ASP A 27 1.85 -1.56 3.05
N ILE A 28 1.12 -2.23 3.95
CA ILE A 28 0.27 -1.54 4.93
C ILE A 28 1.13 -0.68 5.86
N LEU A 29 2.22 -1.26 6.39
CA LEU A 29 3.12 -0.54 7.30
C LEU A 29 3.80 0.64 6.62
N PHE A 30 4.26 0.47 5.38
CA PHE A 30 4.82 1.56 4.57
C PHE A 30 3.82 2.69 4.35
N GLY A 31 2.53 2.37 4.14
CA GLY A 31 1.49 3.38 4.02
C GLY A 31 1.34 4.24 5.27
N ILE A 32 1.44 3.64 6.45
CA ILE A 32 1.38 4.35 7.73
C ILE A 32 2.64 5.23 7.90
N GLU A 33 3.82 4.68 7.60
CA GLU A 33 5.11 5.36 7.73
C GLU A 33 5.26 6.55 6.77
N GLU A 34 4.80 6.42 5.51
CA GLU A 34 4.77 7.50 4.51
C GLU A 34 3.97 8.73 4.99
N GLU A 35 2.94 8.51 5.81
CA GLU A 35 2.12 9.59 6.38
C GLU A 35 2.72 10.18 7.68
N GLY A 36 3.84 9.63 8.15
CA GLY A 36 4.60 10.10 9.31
C GLY A 36 3.97 9.75 10.66
N VAL A 37 3.11 8.71 10.71
CA VAL A 37 2.43 8.28 11.92
C VAL A 37 3.10 7.00 12.45
N PRO A 38 3.41 6.89 13.75
CA PRO A 38 3.96 5.65 14.31
C PRO A 38 2.97 4.49 14.22
N TYR A 39 3.47 3.26 14.10
CA TYR A 39 2.67 2.05 14.21
C TYR A 39 3.22 1.07 15.25
N HIS A 40 2.37 0.13 15.67
CA HIS A 40 2.74 -1.01 16.49
C HIS A 40 2.10 -2.27 15.91
N THR A 41 2.90 -3.31 15.72
CA THR A 41 2.42 -4.61 15.24
C THR A 41 2.38 -5.62 16.37
N ASP A 42 1.37 -6.49 16.36
CA ASP A 42 1.32 -7.66 17.26
C ASP A 42 0.66 -8.85 16.56
N ILE A 43 1.02 -10.05 16.97
CA ILE A 43 0.44 -11.30 16.47
C ILE A 43 -0.62 -11.77 17.46
N ARG A 44 -1.78 -12.18 16.96
CA ARG A 44 -2.94 -12.58 17.78
C ARG A 44 -3.56 -13.89 17.28
N GLU A 45 -4.33 -14.53 18.15
CA GLU A 45 -4.96 -15.84 17.90
C GLU A 45 -6.33 -15.76 17.20
N SER A 46 -6.95 -14.57 17.08
CA SER A 46 -8.26 -14.47 16.42
C SER A 46 -8.12 -14.62 14.91
N SER A 47 -8.93 -15.50 14.32
CA SER A 47 -9.04 -15.66 12.87
C SER A 47 -9.79 -14.51 12.18
N SER A 48 -10.61 -13.77 12.92
CA SER A 48 -11.47 -12.71 12.37
C SER A 48 -10.70 -11.40 12.23
N ALA A 49 -10.53 -10.92 10.99
CA ALA A 49 -9.92 -9.63 10.71
C ALA A 49 -10.67 -8.47 11.39
N LEU A 50 -11.99 -8.58 11.52
CA LEU A 50 -12.82 -7.56 12.16
C LEU A 50 -12.53 -7.48 13.67
N ASP A 51 -12.46 -8.63 14.35
CA ASP A 51 -12.18 -8.69 15.78
C ASP A 51 -10.77 -8.14 16.05
N LEU A 52 -9.80 -8.56 15.24
CA LEU A 52 -8.42 -8.06 15.30
C LEU A 52 -8.36 -6.53 15.14
N ALA A 53 -9.09 -5.97 14.17
CA ALA A 53 -9.11 -4.54 13.92
C ALA A 53 -9.79 -3.77 15.07
N CYS A 54 -10.88 -4.31 15.62
CA CYS A 54 -11.55 -3.74 16.80
C CYS A 54 -10.60 -3.72 18.00
N PHE A 55 -9.99 -4.85 18.36
CA PHE A 55 -9.03 -4.92 19.46
C PHE A 55 -7.83 -4.00 19.25
N ALA A 56 -7.28 -3.95 18.02
CA ALA A 56 -6.21 -3.02 17.69
C ALA A 56 -6.64 -1.56 17.90
N SER A 57 -7.86 -1.21 17.51
CA SER A 57 -8.39 0.16 17.65
C SER A 57 -8.63 0.55 19.12
N GLU A 58 -9.04 -0.40 19.95
CA GLU A 58 -9.25 -0.23 21.39
C GLU A 58 -7.93 -0.06 22.15
N GLU A 59 -6.90 -0.83 21.79
CA GLU A 59 -5.58 -0.74 22.42
C GLU A 59 -4.73 0.44 21.91
N SER A 60 -5.03 0.94 20.71
CA SER A 60 -4.36 2.12 20.14
C SER A 60 -4.80 3.40 20.85
N GLN A 61 -3.85 4.17 21.37
CA GLN A 61 -4.14 5.51 21.91
C GLN A 61 -4.70 6.49 20.86
N LEU A 62 -4.49 6.20 19.57
CA LEU A 62 -5.04 6.97 18.44
C LEU A 62 -6.45 6.51 18.06
N GLY A 63 -6.93 5.40 18.62
CA GLY A 63 -8.23 4.79 18.33
C GLY A 63 -8.30 4.11 16.97
N VAL A 64 -7.17 3.89 16.29
CA VAL A 64 -7.11 3.33 14.92
C VAL A 64 -6.43 1.96 14.94
N GLY A 65 -7.13 0.97 14.39
CA GLY A 65 -6.69 -0.41 14.35
C GLY A 65 -6.80 -1.02 12.97
N ILE A 66 -5.80 -1.81 12.58
CA ILE A 66 -5.85 -2.64 11.37
C ILE A 66 -5.77 -4.10 11.80
N GLY A 67 -6.69 -4.93 11.30
CA GLY A 67 -6.74 -6.36 11.56
C GLY A 67 -6.55 -7.15 10.28
N ILE A 68 -5.70 -8.18 10.33
CA ILE A 68 -5.47 -9.12 9.23
C ILE A 68 -5.82 -10.53 9.70
N GLY A 69 -6.92 -11.07 9.20
CA GLY A 69 -7.47 -12.37 9.58
C GLY A 69 -6.77 -13.56 8.94
N GLU A 70 -7.12 -14.76 9.40
CA GLU A 70 -6.56 -16.04 8.91
C GLU A 70 -6.75 -16.22 7.40
N GLU A 71 -7.94 -15.89 6.90
CA GLU A 71 -8.32 -15.99 5.48
C GLU A 71 -7.82 -14.79 4.65
N GLY A 72 -6.95 -13.96 5.21
CA GLY A 72 -6.36 -12.80 4.54
C GLY A 72 -7.29 -11.60 4.37
N ASP A 73 -8.44 -11.55 5.06
CA ASP A 73 -9.22 -10.32 5.17
C ASP A 73 -8.42 -9.22 5.87
N VAL A 74 -8.46 -8.00 5.34
CA VAL A 74 -7.79 -6.82 5.92
C VAL A 74 -8.86 -5.77 6.23
N ILE A 75 -8.90 -5.36 7.49
CA ILE A 75 -9.90 -4.41 8.00
C ILE A 75 -9.20 -3.24 8.66
N LEU A 76 -9.56 -2.02 8.27
CA LEU A 76 -9.22 -0.79 9.00
C LEU A 76 -10.45 -0.36 9.81
N HIS A 77 -10.30 -0.25 11.13
CA HIS A 77 -11.35 0.10 12.08
C HIS A 77 -10.98 1.34 12.89
N TYR A 78 -12.00 2.01 13.40
CA TYR A 78 -11.89 3.18 14.27
C TYR A 78 -12.78 3.01 15.49
N LEU A 79 -12.22 3.20 16.68
CA LEU A 79 -12.87 2.94 17.97
C LEU A 79 -14.26 3.57 18.15
N LYS A 80 -14.56 4.67 17.46
CA LYS A 80 -15.87 5.34 17.55
C LYS A 80 -16.95 4.76 16.63
N LEU A 81 -16.60 3.80 15.79
CA LEU A 81 -17.54 3.07 14.94
C LEU A 81 -18.08 1.86 15.70
N ASN A 82 -19.26 1.38 15.30
CA ASN A 82 -19.75 0.10 15.79
C ASN A 82 -18.80 -1.01 15.32
N SER A 83 -18.65 -2.05 16.15
CA SER A 83 -17.72 -3.15 15.87
C SER A 83 -18.02 -3.86 14.55
N ASP A 84 -19.26 -3.89 14.10
CA ASP A 84 -19.72 -4.47 12.83
C ASP A 84 -19.59 -3.54 11.60
N GLN A 85 -19.19 -2.29 11.81
CA GLN A 85 -19.08 -1.26 10.78
C GLN A 85 -17.65 -0.76 10.64
N PRO A 86 -16.75 -1.54 10.01
CA PRO A 86 -15.39 -1.09 9.75
C PRO A 86 -15.36 0.05 8.74
N LEU A 87 -14.28 0.84 8.80
CA LEU A 87 -14.11 2.00 7.94
C LEU A 87 -13.70 1.60 6.52
N PHE A 88 -12.79 0.63 6.39
CA PHE A 88 -12.39 0.06 5.11
C PHE A 88 -12.20 -1.45 5.19
N LYS A 89 -12.40 -2.11 4.04
CA LYS A 89 -12.19 -3.55 3.84
C LYS A 89 -11.33 -3.76 2.59
N SER A 90 -10.46 -4.75 2.64
CA SER A 90 -9.55 -5.17 1.57
C SER A 90 -9.16 -6.63 1.79
N LYS A 91 -8.42 -7.24 0.88
CA LYS A 91 -7.77 -8.54 1.05
C LYS A 91 -6.26 -8.37 1.03
N ILE A 92 -5.54 -9.21 1.77
CA ILE A 92 -4.07 -9.23 1.78
C ILE A 92 -3.50 -9.63 0.41
N SER A 93 -4.32 -10.25 -0.44
CA SER A 93 -4.01 -10.57 -1.84
C SER A 93 -4.23 -9.39 -2.80
N ASP A 94 -4.78 -8.27 -2.33
CA ASP A 94 -4.96 -7.07 -3.16
C ASP A 94 -3.61 -6.48 -3.55
N HIS A 95 -3.64 -5.64 -4.58
CA HIS A 95 -2.42 -5.03 -5.09
C HIS A 95 -1.70 -4.21 -3.99
N LYS A 96 -0.37 -4.17 -4.07
CA LYS A 96 0.48 -3.46 -3.11
C LYS A 96 0.08 -1.99 -2.91
N THR A 97 -0.36 -1.32 -3.98
CA THR A 97 -0.83 0.08 -3.92
C THR A 97 -2.12 0.23 -3.11
N THR A 98 -3.03 -0.75 -3.17
CA THR A 98 -4.25 -0.81 -2.36
C THR A 98 -3.92 -0.98 -0.88
N LEU A 99 -3.03 -1.93 -0.55
CA LEU A 99 -2.58 -2.15 0.82
C LEU A 99 -1.83 -0.93 1.38
N ARG A 100 -0.98 -0.29 0.56
CA ARG A 100 -0.31 0.98 0.89
C ARG A 100 -1.31 2.10 1.16
N ALA A 101 -2.33 2.23 0.31
CA ALA A 101 -3.38 3.23 0.49
C ALA A 101 -4.20 2.96 1.76
N LEU A 102 -4.47 1.69 2.10
CA LEU A 102 -5.19 1.31 3.31
C LEU A 102 -4.40 1.70 4.57
N GLY A 103 -3.10 1.40 4.62
CA GLY A 103 -2.22 1.84 5.71
C GLY A 103 -2.17 3.36 5.85
N ALA A 104 -1.99 4.06 4.71
CA ALA A 104 -2.00 5.51 4.67
C ALA A 104 -3.34 6.08 5.15
N ASN A 105 -4.47 5.46 4.84
CA ASN A 105 -5.79 5.89 5.30
C ASN A 105 -5.94 5.79 6.82
N GLY A 106 -5.36 4.78 7.45
CA GLY A 106 -5.31 4.70 8.92
C GLY A 106 -4.57 5.90 9.53
N ALA A 107 -3.41 6.27 8.98
CA ALA A 107 -2.66 7.43 9.41
C ALA A 107 -3.35 8.77 9.08
N ARG A 108 -4.00 8.87 7.93
CA ARG A 108 -4.74 10.06 7.50
C ARG A 108 -5.98 10.29 8.35
N LEU A 109 -6.63 9.24 8.83
CA LEU A 109 -7.71 9.34 9.81
C LEU A 109 -7.22 10.04 11.09
N VAL A 110 -6.05 9.63 11.63
CA VAL A 110 -5.43 10.28 12.80
C VAL A 110 -5.16 11.76 12.55
N LYS A 111 -4.69 12.10 11.33
CA LYS A 111 -4.33 13.46 10.93
C LYS A 111 -5.53 14.31 10.49
N GLY A 112 -6.73 13.73 10.36
CA GLY A 112 -7.91 14.42 9.84
C GLY A 112 -7.81 14.80 8.35
N LEU A 113 -7.11 14.00 7.55
CA LEU A 113 -6.92 14.21 6.11
C LEU A 113 -7.92 13.40 5.27
N PRO A 114 -8.29 13.87 4.05
CA PRO A 114 -9.15 13.11 3.14
C PRO A 114 -8.56 11.75 2.80
N PHE A 115 -9.35 10.69 2.67
CA PHE A 115 -8.83 9.35 2.33
C PHE A 115 -8.30 9.26 0.90
N LYS A 116 -7.30 8.39 0.71
CA LYS A 116 -6.85 7.91 -0.59
C LYS A 116 -7.83 6.82 -1.07
N ASP A 117 -8.08 6.77 -2.37
CA ASP A 117 -8.88 5.70 -2.96
C ASP A 117 -8.12 4.37 -2.89
N LEU A 118 -8.82 3.29 -2.53
CA LEU A 118 -8.27 1.94 -2.47
C LEU A 118 -8.21 1.25 -3.85
N ASP A 119 -9.04 1.71 -4.79
CA ASP A 119 -9.24 1.09 -6.10
C ASP A 119 -8.31 1.64 -7.20
N LYS A 120 -7.15 2.20 -6.84
CA LYS A 120 -6.20 2.70 -7.85
C LYS A 120 -5.38 1.57 -8.47
N GLU A 121 -6.07 0.67 -9.16
CA GLU A 121 -5.60 0.14 -10.43
C GLU A 121 -5.90 1.16 -11.54
N ARG A 122 -5.26 2.33 -11.43
CA ARG A 122 -4.99 3.16 -12.61
C ARG A 122 -3.54 3.60 -12.53
N GLU A 123 -2.65 2.62 -12.62
CA GLU A 123 -1.66 2.81 -13.68
C GLU A 123 -2.49 2.95 -14.96
N GLU A 124 -2.32 4.06 -15.67
CA GLU A 124 -2.66 4.11 -17.08
C GLU A 124 -1.82 3.03 -17.78
N GLN A 125 -2.22 1.77 -17.66
CA GLN A 125 -2.18 0.90 -18.81
C GLN A 125 -3.04 1.62 -19.82
N ILE A 126 -2.39 2.35 -20.72
CA ILE A 126 -3.01 2.78 -21.97
C ILE A 126 -3.74 1.53 -22.46
N PRO A 127 -5.08 1.54 -22.55
CA PRO A 127 -5.77 0.41 -23.12
C PRO A 127 -5.14 0.20 -24.50
N LEU A 128 -4.51 -0.95 -24.70
CA LEU A 128 -4.38 -1.49 -26.04
C LEU A 128 -5.81 -1.78 -26.44
N GLU A 129 -6.52 -0.76 -26.92
CA GLU A 129 -7.70 -0.98 -27.72
C GLU A 129 -7.22 -1.84 -28.87
N ASP A 130 -7.59 -3.13 -28.84
CA ASP A 130 -7.55 -4.01 -30.00
C ASP A 130 -8.47 -3.40 -31.07
N LYS A 131 -7.97 -2.36 -31.75
CA LYS A 131 -8.57 -1.81 -32.95
C LYS A 131 -8.06 -2.58 -34.15
N GLY A 132 -8.35 -3.87 -34.16
CA GLY A 132 -8.19 -4.73 -35.31
C GLY A 132 -6.73 -4.98 -35.71
N HIS A 133 -6.53 -6.14 -36.30
CA HIS A 133 -5.31 -6.49 -37.02
C HIS A 133 -5.00 -5.45 -38.11
N ASN A 134 -4.16 -4.46 -37.79
CA ASN A 134 -3.25 -3.92 -38.78
C ASN A 134 -2.04 -4.85 -38.76
N ASN A 135 -1.88 -5.62 -39.83
CA ASN A 135 -0.69 -6.43 -40.08
C ASN A 135 0.52 -5.49 -40.20
N VAL A 136 1.07 -5.03 -39.07
CA VAL A 136 2.34 -4.32 -39.05
C VAL A 136 3.37 -5.36 -39.44
N SER A 137 3.94 -5.19 -40.63
CA SER A 137 4.89 -6.15 -41.17
C SER A 137 6.15 -6.20 -40.29
N ASP A 138 6.80 -7.36 -40.23
CA ASP A 138 8.06 -7.50 -39.47
C ASP A 138 9.10 -6.44 -39.89
N ALA A 139 9.05 -6.00 -41.16
CA ALA A 139 9.88 -4.93 -41.70
C ALA A 139 9.60 -3.55 -41.08
N GLU A 140 8.35 -3.22 -40.77
CA GLU A 140 7.99 -1.96 -40.11
C GLU A 140 8.43 -1.96 -38.64
N ILE A 141 8.33 -3.11 -37.96
CA ILE A 141 8.83 -3.29 -36.60
C ILE A 141 10.36 -3.13 -36.57
N GLU A 142 11.06 -3.74 -37.54
CA GLU A 142 12.51 -3.65 -37.65
C GLU A 142 12.99 -2.22 -37.97
N LEU A 143 12.24 -1.51 -38.81
CA LEU A 143 12.51 -0.10 -39.11
C LEU A 143 12.39 0.77 -37.85
N ILE A 144 11.37 0.55 -37.01
CA ILE A 144 11.18 1.28 -35.76
C ILE A 144 12.32 0.97 -34.77
N LYS A 145 12.70 -0.31 -34.62
CA LYS A 145 13.81 -0.72 -33.76
C LYS A 145 15.12 -0.01 -34.16
N ASN A 146 15.42 0.00 -35.45
CA ASN A 146 16.63 0.65 -35.97
C ASN A 146 16.62 2.16 -35.71
N LYS A 147 15.48 2.82 -35.90
CA LYS A 147 15.34 4.26 -35.69
C LYS A 147 15.48 4.65 -34.21
N VAL A 148 14.96 3.82 -33.29
CA VAL A 148 15.14 4.02 -31.84
C VAL A 148 16.60 3.82 -31.43
N ILE A 149 17.28 2.81 -31.99
CA ILE A 149 18.70 2.56 -31.74
C ILE A 149 19.55 3.75 -32.22
N GLU A 150 19.28 4.31 -33.40
CA GLU A 150 19.97 5.50 -33.90
C GLU A 150 19.84 6.71 -32.97
N VAL A 151 18.63 6.97 -32.47
CA VAL A 151 18.38 8.06 -31.52
C VAL A 151 19.16 7.83 -30.22
N LEU A 152 19.15 6.60 -29.69
CA LEU A 152 19.89 6.26 -28.48
C LEU A 152 21.40 6.41 -28.66
N ILE A 153 21.95 6.01 -29.81
CA ILE A 153 23.36 6.20 -30.15
C ILE A 153 23.70 7.69 -30.25
N ALA A 154 22.88 8.48 -30.95
CA ALA A 154 23.10 9.93 -31.07
C ALA A 154 23.07 10.64 -29.69
N LEU A 155 22.19 10.21 -28.79
CA LEU A 155 22.13 10.71 -27.42
C LEU A 155 23.35 10.30 -26.58
N ASN A 156 23.92 9.11 -26.83
CA ASN A 156 25.11 8.63 -26.11
C ASN A 156 26.41 9.25 -26.65
N LEU A 157 26.50 9.55 -27.94
CA LEU A 157 27.65 10.24 -28.55
C LEU A 157 27.74 11.70 -28.08
N ASN A 158 26.60 12.39 -27.91
CA ASN A 158 26.55 13.76 -27.40
C ASN A 158 26.92 13.89 -25.90
N LYS A 159 27.03 12.78 -25.16
CA LYS A 159 27.50 12.77 -23.76
C LYS A 159 29.02 12.67 -23.63
N SER A 160 29.72 12.19 -24.66
CA SER A 160 31.17 12.00 -24.64
C SER A 160 31.95 13.27 -24.95
N ASP A 161 31.32 14.27 -25.58
CA ASP A 161 31.96 15.51 -26.05
C ASP A 161 31.89 16.68 -25.04
N LYS A 162 31.41 16.43 -23.81
CA LYS A 162 31.30 17.45 -22.74
C LYS A 162 32.16 17.16 -21.51
N ARG A 163 33.21 16.36 -21.66
CA ARG A 163 34.22 16.12 -20.59
C ARG A 163 35.62 16.57 -20.99
N GLU A 164 35.75 17.69 -21.68
CA GLU A 164 37.01 18.44 -21.72
C GLU A 164 36.70 19.94 -21.79
N VAL A 165 36.47 20.57 -20.63
CA VAL A 165 36.99 21.89 -20.23
C VAL A 165 37.01 21.93 -18.70
#